data_AF-A0A1E4RKT9-F1
#
_entry.id   AF-A0A1E4RKT9-F1
#
_cell.length_a   1.000
_cell.length_b   1.000
_cell.length_c   1.000
_cell.angle_alpha   90.00
_cell.angle_beta   90.00
_cell.angle_gamma   90.00
#
_symmetry.space_group_name_H-M   'P 1'
#
loop_
_entity.id
_entity.type
_entity.pdbx_description
1 polymer ?
#
loop_
_entity_poly.entity_id
_entity_poly.type
_entity_poly.pdbx_seq_one_letter_code
_entity_poly.pdbx_strand_id
1 'polypeptide(L)'
;MVSAAGLIMSSALGAVTRRMQVQLIGKSFPASWSRVPGYAYSIGFFVGGYLISDYYIDKSRELLNRRLQVLREQRAQDDIFHELDTQVDNRFTSQKRVGLLSSYFDKYGQPYK
;
A
#
# COMPACT_ATOMS: atom_id res chain seq x y z
N MET A 1 -6.67 -0.68 -12.60
CA MET A 1 -6.86 -1.63 -13.71
C MET A 1 -7.99 -1.09 -14.56
N VAL A 2 -7.68 -0.75 -15.80
CA VAL A 2 -8.67 -0.20 -16.73
C VAL A 2 -9.79 -1.22 -16.94
N SER A 3 -11.02 -0.83 -16.65
CA SER A 3 -12.21 -1.67 -16.75
C SER A 3 -13.15 -1.13 -17.82
N ALA A 4 -13.80 -2.04 -18.56
CA ALA A 4 -14.83 -1.69 -19.53
C ALA A 4 -15.96 -0.87 -18.87
N ALA A 5 -16.37 -1.23 -17.65
CA ALA A 5 -17.36 -0.48 -16.90
C ALA A 5 -16.88 0.95 -16.56
N GLY A 6 -15.60 1.10 -16.22
CA GLY A 6 -14.98 2.41 -15.96
C GLY A 6 -14.96 3.30 -17.20
N LEU A 7 -14.62 2.73 -18.36
CA LEU A 7 -14.64 3.45 -19.64
C LEU A 7 -16.06 3.86 -20.05
N ILE A 8 -17.02 2.94 -19.95
CA ILE A 8 -18.43 3.21 -20.25
C ILE A 8 -18.95 4.32 -19.33
N MET A 9 -18.74 4.20 -18.02
CA MET A 9 -19.21 5.19 -17.05
C MET A 9 -18.57 6.57 -17.28
N SER A 10 -17.26 6.62 -17.56
CA SER A 10 -16.55 7.87 -17.84
C SER A 10 -17.06 8.54 -19.11
N SER A 11 -17.33 7.75 -20.15
CA SER A 11 -17.91 8.27 -21.39
C SER A 11 -19.35 8.78 -21.19
N ALA A 12 -20.17 8.06 -20.42
CA ALA A 12 -21.51 8.47 -20.08
C ALA A 12 -21.52 9.76 -19.26
N LEU A 13 -20.65 9.88 -18.26
CA LEU A 13 -20.44 11.11 -17.49
C LEU A 13 -20.06 12.27 -18.40
N GLY A 14 -19.07 12.09 -19.27
CA GLY A 14 -18.66 13.13 -20.22
C GLY A 14 -19.79 13.59 -21.13
N ALA A 15 -20.63 12.67 -21.61
CA ALA A 15 -21.80 13.00 -22.42
C ALA A 15 -22.88 13.73 -21.61
N VAL A 16 -23.20 13.26 -20.40
CA VAL A 16 -24.22 13.88 -19.52
C VAL A 16 -23.78 15.27 -19.10
N THR A 17 -22.52 15.46 -18.69
CA THR A 17 -21.99 16.76 -18.31
C THR A 17 -22.06 17.76 -19.47
N ARG A 18 -21.71 17.33 -20.69
CA ARG A 18 -21.86 18.19 -21.87
C ARG A 18 -23.31 18.54 -22.15
N ARG A 19 -24.23 17.59 -22.01
CA ARG A 19 -25.67 17.83 -22.16
C ARG A 19 -26.17 18.86 -21.15
N MET A 20 -25.81 18.72 -19.87
CA MET A 20 -26.14 19.69 -18.83
C MET A 20 -25.55 21.08 -19.13
N GLN A 21 -24.29 21.15 -19.54
CA GLN A 21 -23.66 22.42 -19.90
C GLN A 21 -24.39 23.13 -21.05
N VAL A 22 -24.77 22.38 -22.09
CA VAL A 22 -25.54 22.94 -23.23
C VAL A 22 -26.91 23.45 -22.77
N GLN A 23 -27.59 22.72 -21.90
CA GLN A 23 -28.89 23.12 -21.35
C GLN A 23 -28.79 24.38 -20.48
N LEU A 24 -27.77 24.47 -19.63
CA LEU A 24 -27.53 25.63 -18.77
C LEU A 24 -27.19 26.90 -19.55
N ILE A 25 -26.38 26.77 -20.60
CA ILE A 25 -26.00 27.91 -21.45
C ILE A 25 -27.14 28.30 -22.41
N GLY A 26 -28.11 27.41 -22.66
CA GLY A 26 -29.17 27.63 -23.64
C GLY A 26 -28.65 27.65 -25.08
N LYS A 27 -27.51 27.01 -25.34
CA LYS A 27 -26.86 27.07 -26.66
C LYS A 27 -27.65 26.29 -27.71
N SER A 28 -28.14 26.98 -28.74
CA SER A 28 -28.72 26.34 -29.91
C SER A 28 -27.63 25.98 -30.93
N PHE A 29 -27.82 24.85 -31.62
CA PHE A 29 -26.90 24.38 -32.64
C PHE A 29 -27.62 24.34 -33.99
N PRO A 30 -27.13 25.06 -35.02
CA PRO A 30 -27.80 25.16 -36.31
C PRO A 30 -27.79 23.83 -37.11
N ALA A 31 -26.83 22.95 -36.85
CA ALA A 31 -26.71 21.64 -37.47
C ALA A 31 -26.45 20.56 -36.41
N SER A 32 -26.85 19.31 -36.71
CA SER A 32 -26.61 18.16 -35.83
C SER A 32 -25.12 17.92 -35.58
N TRP A 33 -24.30 18.15 -36.61
CA TRP A 33 -22.86 17.90 -36.59
C TRP A 33 -22.06 18.90 -35.78
N SER A 34 -22.53 20.14 -35.61
CA SER A 34 -21.81 21.15 -34.81
C SER A 34 -21.80 20.85 -33.30
N ARG A 35 -22.57 19.84 -32.89
CA ARG A 35 -22.65 19.33 -31.51
C ARG A 35 -21.51 18.35 -31.20
N VAL A 36 -21.11 17.55 -32.19
CA VAL A 36 -20.23 16.38 -32.05
C VAL A 36 -18.87 16.71 -31.43
N PRO A 37 -18.14 17.75 -31.85
CA PRO A 37 -16.82 18.05 -31.27
C PRO A 37 -16.90 18.33 -29.77
N GLY A 38 -17.95 19.03 -29.31
CA GLY A 38 -18.12 19.34 -27.89
C GLY A 38 -18.36 18.10 -27.02
N TYR A 39 -19.09 17.12 -27.53
CA TYR A 39 -19.27 15.83 -26.85
C TYR A 39 -17.97 15.02 -26.88
N ALA A 40 -17.27 14.99 -28.01
CA ALA A 40 -15.99 14.28 -28.13
C ALA A 40 -14.94 14.83 -27.13
N TYR A 41 -14.81 16.15 -27.01
CA TYR A 41 -13.89 16.76 -26.04
C TYR A 41 -14.28 16.45 -24.59
N SER A 42 -15.57 16.53 -24.26
CA SER A 42 -16.05 16.22 -22.90
C SER A 42 -15.81 14.76 -22.55
N ILE A 43 -16.17 13.83 -23.44
CA ILE A 43 -15.92 12.40 -23.26
C ILE A 43 -14.42 12.13 -23.11
N GLY A 44 -13.60 12.71 -24.00
CA GLY A 44 -12.14 12.57 -23.94
C GLY A 44 -11.56 13.06 -22.62
N PHE A 45 -12.04 14.19 -22.09
CA PHE A 45 -11.61 14.71 -20.80
C PHE A 45 -11.92 13.74 -19.65
N PHE A 46 -13.14 13.23 -19.56
CA PHE A 46 -13.53 12.30 -18.50
C PHE A 46 -12.82 10.94 -18.62
N VAL A 47 -12.72 10.39 -19.83
CA VAL A 47 -11.98 9.14 -20.07
C VAL A 47 -10.50 9.32 -19.75
N GLY A 48 -9.88 10.42 -20.18
CA GLY A 48 -8.49 10.73 -19.84
C GLY A 48 -8.27 10.86 -18.33
N GLY A 49 -9.14 11.60 -17.64
CA GLY A 49 -9.10 11.71 -16.18
C GLY A 49 -9.26 10.37 -15.46
N TYR A 50 -10.14 9.50 -15.97
CA TYR A 50 -10.28 8.14 -15.46
C TYR A 50 -8.99 7.32 -15.62
N LEU A 51 -8.37 7.33 -16.80
CA LEU A 51 -7.14 6.60 -17.06
C LEU A 51 -5.99 7.06 -16.16
N ILE A 52 -5.85 8.37 -15.96
CA ILE A 52 -4.85 8.95 -15.07
C ILE A 52 -5.12 8.50 -13.62
N SER A 53 -6.37 8.60 -13.17
CA SER A 53 -6.76 8.22 -11.82
C SER A 53 -6.52 6.72 -11.56
N ASP A 54 -6.86 5.88 -12.53
CA ASP A 54 -6.65 4.43 -12.45
C ASP A 54 -5.16 4.08 -12.30
N TYR A 55 -4.29 4.74 -13.05
CA TYR A 55 -2.84 4.58 -12.94
C TYR A 55 -2.32 4.91 -11.52
N TYR A 56 -2.76 6.04 -10.94
CA TYR A 56 -2.34 6.42 -9.58
C TYR A 56 -2.90 5.51 -8.50
N ILE A 57 -4.15 5.05 -8.66
CA ILE A 57 -4.77 4.09 -7.73
C ILE A 57 -4.02 2.77 -7.75
N ASP A 58 -3.68 2.25 -8.94
CA ASP A 58 -2.93 1.00 -9.06
C ASP A 58 -1.54 1.13 -8.43
N LYS A 59 -0.83 2.24 -8.66
CA LYS A 59 0.46 2.49 -8.01
C LYS A 59 0.36 2.56 -6.49
N SER A 60 -0.70 3.18 -5.99
CA SER A 60 -0.96 3.26 -4.55
C SER A 60 -1.27 1.89 -3.95
N ARG A 61 -2.06 1.07 -4.64
CA ARG A 61 -2.35 -0.32 -4.25
C ARG A 61 -1.10 -1.18 -4.24
N GLU A 62 -0.24 -1.03 -5.24
CA GLU A 62 1.05 -1.73 -5.32
C GLU A 62 1.92 -1.41 -4.09
N LEU A 63 2.03 -0.14 -3.71
CA LEU A 63 2.77 0.30 -2.52
C LEU A 63 2.17 -0.24 -1.22
N LEU A 64 0.84 -0.19 -1.09
CA LEU A 64 0.13 -0.73 0.07
C LEU A 64 0.34 -2.24 0.21
N ASN A 65 0.24 -2.99 -0.88
CA ASN A 65 0.46 -4.43 -0.87
C ASN A 65 1.89 -4.79 -0.48
N ARG A 66 2.90 -4.05 -0.98
CA ARG A 66 4.30 -4.24 -0.56
C ARG A 66 4.47 -4.01 0.94
N ARG A 67 3.89 -2.93 1.49
CA ARG A 67 3.95 -2.65 2.94
C ARG A 67 3.24 -3.71 3.76
N LEU A 68 2.08 -4.17 3.30
CA LEU A 68 1.35 -5.26 3.96
C LEU A 68 2.13 -6.57 3.95
N GLN A 69 2.86 -6.86 2.87
CA GLN A 69 3.71 -8.04 2.80
C GLN A 69 4.84 -7.96 3.84
N VAL A 70 5.54 -6.83 3.92
CA VAL A 70 6.60 -6.62 4.92
C VAL A 70 6.06 -6.78 6.35
N LEU A 71 4.87 -6.22 6.64
CA LEU A 71 4.24 -6.37 7.96
C LEU A 71 3.86 -7.84 8.28
N ARG A 72 3.48 -8.62 7.26
CA ARG A 72 3.21 -10.05 7.44
C ARG A 72 4.49 -10.84 7.70
N GLU A 73 5.57 -10.52 6.99
CA GLU A 73 6.89 -11.12 7.20
C GLU A 73 7.43 -10.79 8.59
N GLN A 74 7.26 -9.55 9.06
CA GLN A 74 7.61 -9.14 10.42
C GLN A 74 6.80 -9.89 11.47
N ARG A 75 5.48 -10.02 11.32
CA ARG A 75 4.67 -10.82 12.24
C ARG A 75 5.09 -12.29 12.27
N ALA A 76 5.38 -12.88 11.11
CA ALA A 76 5.84 -14.26 11.05
C ALA A 76 7.20 -14.43 11.77
N GLN A 77 8.08 -13.44 11.69
CA GLN A 77 9.33 -13.43 12.47
C GLN A 77 9.07 -13.26 13.97
N ASP A 78 8.21 -12.32 14.36
CA ASP A 78 7.84 -12.12 15.76
C ASP A 78 7.23 -13.39 16.35
N ASP A 79 6.35 -14.10 15.63
CA ASP A 79 5.79 -15.38 16.08
C ASP A 79 6.89 -16.44 16.29
N ILE A 80 7.90 -16.52 15.40
CA ILE A 80 9.06 -17.39 15.56
C ILE A 80 9.89 -17.00 16.81
N PHE A 81 10.10 -15.71 17.06
CA PHE A 81 10.83 -15.23 18.23
C PHE A 81 10.01 -15.39 19.53
N HIS A 82 8.69 -15.35 19.47
CA HIS A 82 7.83 -15.60 20.64
C HIS A 82 7.81 -17.09 21.04
N GLU A 83 7.92 -18.01 20.07
CA GLU A 83 8.17 -19.43 20.35
C GLU A 83 9.56 -19.67 20.98
N LEU A 84 10.56 -18.86 20.64
CA LEU A 84 11.88 -18.87 21.28
C LEU A 84 11.86 -18.33 22.73
N ASP A 85 11.05 -17.32 23.03
CA ASP A 85 10.89 -16.80 24.40
C ASP A 85 10.10 -17.74 25.32
N THR A 86 9.18 -18.54 24.76
CA THR A 86 8.45 -19.58 25.52
C THR A 86 9.27 -20.86 25.72
N GLN A 87 10.28 -21.11 24.89
CA GLN A 87 11.36 -22.05 25.20
C GLN A 87 12.41 -21.39 26.10
N VAL A 88 12.04 -21.17 27.37
CA VAL A 88 12.90 -20.86 28.52
C VAL A 88 14.40 -20.83 28.18
N ASP A 89 14.91 -19.65 27.83
CA ASP A 89 16.33 -19.46 27.61
C ASP A 89 17.07 -19.60 28.95
N ASN A 90 17.45 -20.83 29.27
CA ASN A 90 18.24 -21.22 30.45
C ASN A 90 19.69 -20.67 30.42
N ARG A 91 19.97 -19.62 29.64
CA ARG A 91 21.30 -19.06 29.44
C ARG A 91 21.60 -17.79 30.22
N PHE A 92 20.59 -17.17 30.86
CA PHE A 92 20.80 -15.91 31.59
C PHE A 92 20.20 -15.84 33.01
N THR A 93 20.07 -16.95 33.72
CA THR A 93 19.86 -16.86 35.18
C THR A 93 21.15 -16.36 35.86
N SER A 94 21.04 -15.24 36.59
CA SER A 94 22.12 -14.54 37.31
C SER A 94 22.98 -15.44 38.22
N GLN A 95 22.45 -16.60 38.64
CA GLN A 95 23.17 -17.59 39.46
C GLN A 95 24.41 -18.19 38.76
N LYS A 96 24.43 -18.36 37.43
CA LYS A 96 25.61 -18.92 36.73
C LYS A 96 26.75 -17.92 36.52
N ARG A 97 26.47 -16.61 36.48
CA ARG A 97 27.51 -15.57 36.35
C ARG A 97 28.35 -15.42 37.62
N VAL A 98 27.72 -15.57 38.79
CA VAL A 98 28.42 -15.50 40.09
C VAL A 98 29.36 -16.70 40.28
N GLY A 99 28.93 -17.90 39.87
CA GLY A 99 29.75 -19.11 39.93
C GLY A 99 30.97 -19.08 39.00
N LEU A 100 30.85 -18.50 37.79
CA LEU A 100 32.00 -18.36 36.89
C LEU A 100 33.06 -17.43 37.48
N LEU A 101 32.66 -16.26 38.02
CA LEU A 101 33.59 -15.30 38.62
C LEU A 101 34.33 -15.89 39.83
N SER A 102 33.63 -16.61 40.71
CA SER A 102 34.25 -17.36 41.81
C SER A 102 35.26 -18.40 41.31
N SER A 103 34.91 -19.16 40.26
CA SER A 103 35.79 -20.20 39.72
C SER A 103 37.09 -19.67 39.12
N TYR A 104 37.09 -18.44 38.59
CA TYR A 104 38.32 -17.79 38.11
C TYR A 104 39.18 -17.26 39.26
N PHE A 105 38.58 -16.70 40.31
CA PHE A 105 39.32 -16.27 41.50
C PHE A 105 39.98 -17.45 42.23
N ASP A 106 39.31 -18.59 42.37
CA ASP A 106 39.90 -19.80 42.95
C ASP A 106 41.04 -20.36 42.10
N LYS A 107 40.96 -20.25 40.77
CA LYS A 107 42.01 -20.76 39.88
C LYS A 107 43.29 -19.92 39.91
N TYR A 108 43.19 -18.62 40.12
CA TYR A 108 44.36 -17.71 40.19
C TYR A 108 44.82 -17.41 41.62
N GLY A 109 44.06 -17.82 42.64
CA GLY A 109 44.38 -17.63 44.05
C GLY A 109 45.16 -18.78 44.70
N GLN A 110 45.43 -19.89 44.00
CA GLN A 110 46.20 -20.99 44.57
C GLN A 110 47.70 -20.64 44.65
N PRO A 111 48.34 -20.78 45.82
CA PRO A 111 49.78 -20.58 45.93
C PRO A 111 50.51 -21.67 45.13
N TYR A 112 51.37 -21.24 44.22
CA TYR A 112 52.26 -22.11 43.44
C TYR A 112 53.04 -23.02 44.41
N LYS A 113 52.90 -24.33 44.26
CA LYS A 113 53.81 -25.33 44.86
C LYS A 113 54.85 -25.75 43.84
#